data_AF-A0A3E0KNG4-F1
#
_entry.id   AF-A0A3E0KNG4-F1
#
_cell.length_a   1.000
_cell.length_b   1.000
_cell.length_c   1.000
_cell.angle_alpha   90.00
_cell.angle_beta   90.00
_cell.angle_gamma   90.00
#
_symmetry.space_group_name_H-M   'P 1'
#
loop_
_entity.id
_entity.type
_entity.pdbx_description
1 polymer ?
#
loop_
_entity_poly.entity_id
_entity_poly.type
_entity_poly.pdbx_seq_one_letter_code
_entity_poly.pdbx_strand_id
1 'polypeptide(L)'
;MTQPALPSSGTREEGGPAEPRLPDHIARLEIPTPYPVGPVNAYVVFGRRLTLIDTGPNTDEGEAALIDGLRALGVAPEDVDQVVITHPHVDHHGGLDRFLRRNPRAQVVAHVGAAPFFGGSPGGRLGFYRQWLTETGLPAPAIPIALEVLRRLGELEPKARPGRWLQDGDLITMGDGTWRVLHTPGHSGSQVCLYHEPSGIMFTADHVLPQVSSNAIIEPPPVPGAGRPRTLVQYLDALRRVAALPVHLALPGHGRPFTDLQALVHERLALHGQRLQQLLERLVMGPATVFELAQALFPQATGGQQLVLALSEVQGHLDVLEAMEQVRPEPVGCDPGAIGCDTGAGEPPARAIVYRAREAASRGVGIRAPQNK
;
A
#
# COMPACT_ATOMS: atom_id res chain seq x y z
N MET A 1 -7.80 33.77 -5.93
CA MET A 1 -8.09 33.31 -7.31
C MET A 1 -8.34 31.81 -7.25
N THR A 2 -9.60 31.44 -7.47
CA THR A 2 -10.22 30.10 -7.63
C THR A 2 -9.43 28.84 -7.26
N GLN A 3 -9.84 28.21 -6.15
CA GLN A 3 -9.68 26.78 -5.86
C GLN A 3 -10.55 25.94 -6.82
N PRO A 4 -10.27 24.64 -7.01
CA PRO A 4 -11.32 23.63 -7.19
C PRO A 4 -11.60 22.93 -5.86
N ALA A 5 -12.87 22.93 -5.47
CA ALA A 5 -13.42 22.26 -4.30
C ALA A 5 -13.60 20.74 -4.53
N LEU A 6 -13.43 19.95 -3.47
CA LEU A 6 -13.87 18.56 -3.38
C LEU A 6 -15.40 18.54 -3.22
N PRO A 7 -16.17 17.77 -4.02
CA PRO A 7 -17.61 17.66 -3.80
C PRO A 7 -17.93 16.59 -2.74
N SER A 8 -18.72 16.98 -1.73
CA SER A 8 -19.44 16.09 -0.83
C SER A 8 -20.93 16.04 -1.19
N SER A 9 -21.48 14.82 -1.11
CA SER A 9 -22.90 14.41 -1.14
C SER A 9 -23.76 14.77 -2.37
N GLY A 10 -24.16 13.71 -3.08
CA GLY A 10 -25.44 13.65 -3.79
C GLY A 10 -25.48 14.26 -5.19
N THR A 11 -24.71 13.72 -6.14
CA THR A 11 -25.03 13.84 -7.57
C THR A 11 -24.74 12.52 -8.25
N ARG A 12 -25.72 12.01 -9.02
CA ARG A 12 -25.48 10.93 -9.98
C ARG A 12 -24.43 11.44 -10.95
N GLU A 13 -23.29 10.76 -11.03
CA GLU A 13 -22.36 10.92 -12.15
C GLU A 13 -23.03 10.36 -13.42
N GLU A 14 -23.91 11.14 -14.03
CA GLU A 14 -24.38 10.87 -15.39
C GLU A 14 -23.30 11.33 -16.37
N GLY A 15 -22.51 10.39 -16.90
CA GLY A 15 -21.56 10.65 -18.00
C GLY A 15 -20.29 9.79 -18.03
N GLY A 16 -19.97 9.04 -16.98
CA GLY A 16 -18.86 8.09 -17.00
C GLY A 16 -19.21 6.80 -17.76
N PRO A 17 -18.21 6.03 -18.25
CA PRO A 17 -18.48 4.68 -18.74
C PRO A 17 -19.18 3.87 -17.63
N ALA A 18 -20.20 3.10 -18.03
CA ALA A 18 -20.93 2.25 -17.10
C ALA A 18 -19.95 1.29 -16.38
N GLU A 19 -20.16 1.08 -15.08
CA GLU A 19 -19.37 0.13 -14.30
C GLU A 19 -19.44 -1.26 -14.96
N PRO A 20 -18.29 -1.92 -15.19
CA PRO A 20 -18.29 -3.27 -15.74
C PRO A 20 -19.13 -4.21 -14.89
N ARG A 21 -20.01 -4.98 -15.55
CA ARG A 21 -20.79 -6.01 -14.86
C ARG A 21 -19.86 -7.10 -14.33
N LEU A 22 -19.98 -7.40 -13.05
CA LEU A 22 -19.28 -8.52 -12.42
C LEU A 22 -19.89 -9.86 -12.88
N PRO A 23 -19.09 -10.92 -13.03
CA PRO A 23 -19.62 -12.27 -13.24
C PRO A 23 -20.52 -12.70 -12.07
N ASP A 24 -21.52 -13.53 -12.34
CA ASP A 24 -22.53 -13.92 -11.35
C ASP A 24 -21.94 -14.66 -10.11
N HIS A 25 -20.72 -15.20 -10.22
CA HIS A 25 -20.01 -15.87 -9.12
C HIS A 25 -19.09 -14.93 -8.32
N ILE A 26 -19.11 -13.61 -8.58
CA ILE A 26 -18.33 -12.62 -7.84
C ILE A 26 -19.25 -11.46 -7.43
N ALA A 27 -19.30 -11.18 -6.13
CA ALA A 27 -19.96 -9.99 -5.60
C ALA A 27 -18.94 -9.03 -4.96
N ARG A 28 -19.21 -7.73 -5.07
CA ARG A 28 -18.46 -6.65 -4.41
C ARG A 28 -19.29 -6.12 -3.25
N LEU A 29 -18.65 -6.00 -2.08
CA LEU A 29 -19.21 -5.38 -0.89
C LEU A 29 -18.41 -4.11 -0.61
N GLU A 30 -19.06 -2.95 -0.73
CA GLU A 30 -18.44 -1.66 -0.44
C GLU A 30 -18.59 -1.36 1.06
N ILE A 31 -17.47 -1.33 1.77
CA ILE A 31 -17.40 -1.20 3.22
C ILE A 31 -16.87 0.20 3.58
N PRO A 32 -17.59 0.98 4.40
CA PRO A 32 -17.16 2.32 4.78
C PRO A 32 -15.87 2.27 5.61
N THR A 33 -14.97 3.21 5.36
CA THR A 33 -13.74 3.37 6.15
C THR A 33 -13.66 4.78 6.76
N PRO A 34 -12.97 4.93 7.90
CA PRO A 34 -12.68 6.25 8.47
C PRO A 34 -11.50 6.96 7.77
N TYR A 35 -10.98 6.40 6.67
CA TYR A 35 -9.75 6.86 6.02
C TYR A 35 -10.03 7.70 4.77
N PRO A 36 -9.12 8.64 4.40
CA PRO A 36 -9.36 9.56 3.28
C PRO A 36 -9.53 8.92 1.90
N VAL A 37 -9.08 7.66 1.72
CA VAL A 37 -9.20 6.91 0.46
C VAL A 37 -10.66 6.56 0.13
N GLY A 38 -11.56 6.62 1.11
CA GLY A 38 -12.97 6.29 0.96
C GLY A 38 -13.26 4.83 1.30
N PRO A 39 -14.41 4.29 0.86
CA PRO A 39 -14.80 2.93 1.18
C PRO A 39 -13.86 1.90 0.53
N VAL A 40 -13.66 0.78 1.21
CA VAL A 40 -12.89 -0.38 0.75
C VAL A 40 -13.83 -1.44 0.18
N ASN A 41 -13.41 -2.11 -0.87
CA ASN A 41 -14.13 -3.22 -1.48
C ASN A 41 -13.64 -4.54 -0.87
N ALA A 42 -14.55 -5.24 -0.20
CA ALA A 42 -14.41 -6.68 0.00
C ALA A 42 -15.09 -7.42 -1.17
N TYR A 43 -14.64 -8.64 -1.45
CA TYR A 43 -15.24 -9.45 -2.51
C TYR A 43 -15.64 -10.84 -2.01
N VAL A 44 -16.77 -11.34 -2.51
CA VAL A 44 -17.25 -12.69 -2.27
C VAL A 44 -17.17 -13.47 -3.56
N VAL A 45 -16.42 -14.58 -3.56
CA VAL A 45 -16.31 -15.50 -4.70
C VAL A 45 -17.08 -16.77 -4.39
N PHE A 46 -18.18 -16.98 -5.12
CA PHE A 46 -19.08 -18.12 -4.97
C PHE A 46 -18.58 -19.36 -5.71
N GLY A 47 -18.95 -20.52 -5.19
CA GLY A 47 -18.64 -21.83 -5.76
C GLY A 47 -18.36 -22.85 -4.67
N ARG A 48 -17.66 -23.93 -5.01
CA ARG A 48 -17.30 -25.01 -4.08
C ARG A 48 -16.50 -24.55 -2.86
N ARG A 49 -15.77 -23.44 -2.96
CA ARG A 49 -15.02 -22.85 -1.85
C ARG A 49 -15.37 -21.38 -1.70
N LEU A 50 -16.38 -21.11 -0.87
CA LEU A 50 -16.88 -19.76 -0.65
C LEU A 50 -15.81 -18.90 -0.01
N THR A 51 -15.38 -17.87 -0.73
CA THR A 51 -14.21 -17.08 -0.36
C THR A 51 -14.59 -15.63 -0.14
N LEU A 52 -14.23 -15.10 1.03
CA LEU A 52 -14.21 -13.67 1.29
C LEU A 52 -12.79 -13.14 1.04
N ILE A 53 -12.67 -12.06 0.27
CA ILE A 53 -11.41 -11.34 0.06
C ILE A 53 -11.50 -10.03 0.81
N ASP A 54 -10.59 -9.84 1.77
CA ASP A 54 -10.54 -8.75 2.73
C ASP A 54 -11.80 -8.63 3.62
N THR A 55 -11.67 -7.92 4.75
CA THR A 55 -12.64 -7.91 5.86
C THR A 55 -13.06 -6.50 6.28
N GLY A 56 -12.54 -5.46 5.65
CA GLY A 56 -12.83 -4.10 6.03
C GLY A 56 -12.06 -3.62 7.28
N PRO A 57 -12.34 -2.39 7.72
CA PRO A 57 -11.74 -1.80 8.91
C PRO A 57 -12.31 -2.36 10.21
N ASN A 58 -11.54 -2.22 11.30
CA ASN A 58 -11.98 -2.59 12.65
C ASN A 58 -12.94 -1.53 13.26
N THR A 59 -14.10 -1.34 12.64
CA THR A 59 -15.13 -0.39 13.08
C THR A 59 -16.51 -1.06 13.17
N ASP A 60 -17.41 -0.49 13.96
CA ASP A 60 -18.78 -1.01 14.07
C ASP A 60 -19.55 -0.84 12.74
N GLU A 61 -19.37 0.28 12.05
CA GLU A 61 -19.93 0.52 10.71
C GLU A 61 -19.37 -0.45 9.66
N GLY A 62 -18.06 -0.73 9.69
CA GLY A 62 -17.42 -1.67 8.78
C GLY A 62 -17.92 -3.10 9.00
N GLU A 63 -18.05 -3.53 10.27
CA GLU A 63 -18.64 -4.83 10.60
C GLU A 63 -20.10 -4.93 10.12
N ALA A 64 -20.92 -3.91 10.41
CA ALA A 64 -22.31 -3.90 10.00
C ALA A 64 -22.45 -4.01 8.48
N ALA A 65 -21.71 -3.20 7.72
CA ALA A 65 -21.74 -3.22 6.26
C ALA A 65 -21.31 -4.57 5.68
N LEU A 66 -20.24 -5.19 6.19
CA LEU A 66 -19.80 -6.52 5.75
C LEU A 66 -20.88 -7.57 5.99
N ILE A 67 -21.45 -7.60 7.20
CA ILE A 67 -22.43 -8.63 7.59
C ILE A 67 -23.77 -8.44 6.86
N ASP A 68 -24.24 -7.21 6.72
CA ASP A 68 -25.46 -6.92 5.97
C ASP A 68 -25.27 -7.18 4.48
N GLY A 69 -24.08 -6.90 3.93
CA GLY A 69 -23.69 -7.25 2.57
C GLY A 69 -23.73 -8.76 2.32
N LEU A 70 -23.12 -9.56 3.19
CA LEU A 70 -23.18 -11.03 3.13
C LEU A 70 -24.63 -11.53 3.21
N ARG A 71 -25.44 -10.97 4.13
CA ARG A 71 -26.86 -11.34 4.28
C ARG A 71 -27.66 -11.03 3.01
N ALA A 72 -27.43 -9.88 2.38
CA ALA A 72 -28.09 -9.50 1.12
C ALA A 72 -27.75 -10.44 -0.03
N LEU A 73 -26.57 -11.07 0.01
CA LEU A 73 -26.13 -12.12 -0.91
C LEU A 73 -26.66 -13.51 -0.54
N GLY A 74 -27.43 -13.64 0.55
CA GLY A 74 -27.91 -14.93 1.04
C GLY A 74 -26.81 -15.79 1.68
N VAL A 75 -25.71 -15.18 2.10
CA VAL A 75 -24.56 -15.85 2.73
C VAL A 75 -24.56 -15.57 4.24
N ALA A 76 -24.58 -16.62 5.06
CA ALA A 76 -24.26 -16.47 6.48
C ALA A 76 -22.74 -16.40 6.65
N PRO A 77 -22.21 -15.64 7.62
CA PRO A 77 -20.77 -15.59 7.89
C PRO A 77 -20.15 -16.98 8.07
N GLU A 78 -20.90 -17.91 8.68
CA GLU A 78 -20.51 -19.30 8.95
C GLU A 78 -20.38 -20.17 7.70
N ASP A 79 -20.95 -19.75 6.58
CA ASP A 79 -20.84 -20.43 5.28
C ASP A 79 -19.52 -20.13 4.56
N VAL A 80 -18.80 -19.08 4.98
CA VAL A 80 -17.53 -18.69 4.37
C VAL A 80 -16.44 -19.70 4.74
N ASP A 81 -15.92 -20.42 3.75
CA ASP A 81 -14.88 -21.43 3.96
C ASP A 81 -13.51 -20.80 4.25
N GLN A 82 -13.22 -19.67 3.60
CA GLN A 82 -11.93 -19.01 3.74
C GLN A 82 -12.00 -17.49 3.61
N VAL A 83 -11.05 -16.83 4.26
CA VAL A 83 -10.77 -15.40 4.13
C VAL A 83 -9.38 -15.22 3.54
N VAL A 84 -9.27 -14.55 2.40
CA VAL A 84 -8.00 -14.18 1.78
C VAL A 84 -7.74 -12.72 2.08
N ILE A 85 -6.64 -12.43 2.79
CA ILE A 85 -6.18 -11.08 3.05
C ILE A 85 -5.15 -10.69 1.98
N THR A 86 -5.45 -9.64 1.22
CA THR A 86 -4.61 -9.16 0.12
C THR A 86 -3.33 -8.52 0.64
N HIS A 87 -3.44 -7.73 1.71
CA HIS A 87 -2.32 -7.10 2.41
C HIS A 87 -2.77 -6.62 3.80
N PRO A 88 -1.84 -6.28 4.72
CA PRO A 88 -2.17 -6.04 6.11
C PRO A 88 -2.35 -4.55 6.45
N HIS A 89 -3.04 -3.80 5.58
CA HIS A 89 -3.53 -2.48 5.97
C HIS A 89 -4.87 -2.61 6.68
N VAL A 90 -5.09 -1.68 7.61
CA VAL A 90 -6.13 -1.78 8.64
C VAL A 90 -7.55 -1.73 8.08
N ASP A 91 -7.75 -1.16 6.91
CA ASP A 91 -8.98 -1.19 6.11
C ASP A 91 -9.20 -2.50 5.36
N HIS A 92 -8.16 -3.30 5.11
CA HIS A 92 -8.32 -4.61 4.46
C HIS A 92 -8.48 -5.73 5.49
N HIS A 93 -7.66 -5.75 6.54
CA HIS A 93 -7.61 -6.87 7.49
C HIS A 93 -8.12 -6.55 8.90
N GLY A 94 -8.46 -5.29 9.20
CA GLY A 94 -8.74 -4.87 10.58
C GLY A 94 -10.01 -5.50 11.14
N GLY A 95 -11.00 -5.74 10.27
CA GLY A 95 -12.25 -6.41 10.61
C GLY A 95 -12.11 -7.92 10.87
N LEU A 96 -10.94 -8.51 10.64
CA LEU A 96 -10.75 -9.97 10.67
C LEU A 96 -11.13 -10.60 12.01
N ASP A 97 -10.67 -10.04 13.13
CA ASP A 97 -11.03 -10.56 14.46
C ASP A 97 -12.54 -10.50 14.71
N ARG A 98 -13.23 -9.47 14.18
CA ARG A 98 -14.69 -9.34 14.29
C ARG A 98 -15.40 -10.39 13.47
N PHE A 99 -14.94 -10.62 12.25
CA PHE A 99 -15.46 -11.67 11.37
C PHE A 99 -15.29 -13.07 11.98
N LEU A 100 -14.09 -13.38 12.52
CA LEU A 100 -13.79 -14.70 13.10
C LEU A 100 -14.56 -14.99 14.39
N ARG A 101 -15.07 -13.99 15.12
CA ARG A 101 -16.01 -14.23 16.22
C ARG A 101 -17.32 -14.87 15.76
N ARG A 102 -17.74 -14.59 14.52
CA ARG A 102 -18.94 -15.16 13.90
C ARG A 102 -18.61 -16.49 13.21
N ASN A 103 -17.47 -16.55 12.52
CA ASN A 103 -17.00 -17.77 11.89
C ASN A 103 -15.57 -18.15 12.31
N PRO A 104 -15.40 -18.87 13.44
CA PRO A 104 -14.08 -19.30 13.91
C PRO A 104 -13.47 -20.44 13.07
N ARG A 105 -14.23 -21.02 12.12
CA ARG A 105 -13.80 -22.15 11.27
C ARG A 105 -13.22 -21.69 9.93
N ALA A 106 -13.46 -20.45 9.52
CA ALA A 106 -12.93 -19.93 8.27
C ALA A 106 -11.40 -20.02 8.23
N GLN A 107 -10.84 -20.60 7.16
CA GLN A 107 -9.41 -20.61 6.98
C GLN A 107 -8.93 -19.23 6.56
N VAL A 108 -8.07 -18.61 7.38
CA VAL A 108 -7.43 -17.34 7.02
C VAL A 108 -6.16 -17.60 6.23
N VAL A 109 -6.02 -16.90 5.11
CA VAL A 109 -4.91 -17.01 4.16
C VAL A 109 -4.33 -15.63 3.90
N ALA A 110 -3.00 -15.49 3.93
CA ALA A 110 -2.32 -14.24 3.61
C ALA A 110 -0.92 -14.51 3.07
N HIS A 111 -0.28 -13.53 2.42
CA HIS A 111 1.11 -13.64 2.01
C HIS A 111 2.05 -13.73 3.23
N VAL A 112 3.11 -14.55 3.15
CA VAL A 112 4.06 -14.77 4.26
C VAL A 112 4.70 -13.47 4.76
N GLY A 113 4.91 -12.51 3.87
CA GLY A 113 5.46 -11.19 4.22
C GLY A 113 4.57 -10.37 5.18
N ALA A 114 3.28 -10.71 5.30
CA ALA A 114 2.35 -10.01 6.18
C ALA A 114 2.46 -10.44 7.65
N ALA A 115 3.23 -11.49 7.96
CA ALA A 115 3.34 -12.05 9.30
C ALA A 115 3.63 -11.04 10.44
N PRO A 116 4.46 -9.99 10.24
CA PRO A 116 4.70 -8.97 11.28
C PRO A 116 3.50 -8.10 11.65
N PHE A 117 2.44 -8.12 10.83
CA PHE A 117 1.23 -7.30 10.97
C PHE A 117 0.03 -8.11 11.49
N PHE A 118 0.27 -9.35 11.93
CA PHE A 118 -0.72 -10.19 12.58
C PHE A 118 -0.31 -10.47 14.04
N GLY A 119 -1.30 -10.60 14.92
CA GLY A 119 -1.12 -10.82 16.35
C GLY A 119 -1.29 -9.57 17.21
N GLY A 120 -1.63 -8.41 16.63
CA GLY A 120 -1.92 -7.18 17.36
C GLY A 120 -0.77 -6.68 18.23
N SER A 121 0.48 -6.79 17.75
CA SER A 121 1.68 -6.41 18.51
C SER A 121 2.63 -5.53 17.68
N PRO A 122 2.36 -4.22 17.58
CA PRO A 122 3.17 -3.31 16.75
C PRO A 122 4.55 -3.00 17.34
N GLY A 123 4.78 -3.31 18.62
CA GLY A 123 6.00 -2.94 19.35
C GLY A 123 7.30 -3.34 18.65
N GLY A 124 7.32 -4.53 18.02
CA GLY A 124 8.48 -5.03 17.29
C GLY A 124 8.87 -4.21 16.06
N ARG A 125 7.96 -3.39 15.53
CA ARG A 125 8.17 -2.56 14.33
C ARG A 125 8.58 -1.12 14.65
N LEU A 126 8.33 -0.64 15.87
CA LEU A 126 8.59 0.77 16.24
C LEU A 126 10.07 1.16 16.19
N GLY A 127 10.99 0.20 16.42
CA GLY A 127 12.42 0.43 16.28
C GLY A 127 12.81 0.78 14.83
N PHE A 128 12.30 0.01 13.87
CA PHE A 128 12.48 0.27 12.45
C PHE A 128 11.95 1.65 12.04
N TYR A 129 10.72 1.97 12.45
CA TYR A 129 10.12 3.26 12.12
C TYR A 129 10.88 4.42 12.75
N ARG A 130 11.38 4.28 13.99
CA ARG A 130 12.20 5.30 14.63
C ARG A 130 13.46 5.57 13.83
N GLN A 131 14.16 4.52 13.42
CA GLN A 131 15.35 4.64 12.60
C GLN A 131 15.04 5.36 11.28
N TRP A 132 14.05 4.88 10.54
CA TRP A 132 13.67 5.46 9.25
C TRP A 132 13.24 6.92 9.38
N LEU A 133 12.38 7.26 10.36
CA LEU A 133 11.95 8.64 10.60
C LEU A 133 13.13 9.56 10.91
N THR A 134 14.12 9.10 11.68
CA THR A 134 15.35 9.87 11.92
C THR A 134 16.15 10.06 10.62
N GLU A 135 16.31 9.01 9.82
CA GLU A 135 17.00 9.05 8.52
C GLU A 135 16.33 10.01 7.53
N THR A 136 15.01 10.19 7.62
CA THR A 136 14.28 11.14 6.76
C THR A 136 14.64 12.61 7.03
N GLY A 137 15.29 12.92 8.15
CA GLY A 137 15.51 14.30 8.60
C GLY A 137 14.31 14.93 9.31
N LEU A 138 13.33 14.11 9.73
CA LEU A 138 12.20 14.59 10.52
C LEU A 138 12.72 15.22 11.84
N PRO A 139 12.25 16.42 12.24
CA PRO A 139 12.68 17.04 13.48
C PRO A 139 12.47 16.13 14.70
N ALA A 140 13.49 16.03 15.57
CA ALA A 140 13.47 15.12 16.72
C ALA A 140 12.20 15.20 17.59
N PRO A 141 11.60 16.39 17.86
CA PRO A 141 10.34 16.48 18.61
C PRO A 141 9.12 15.86 17.90
N ALA A 142 9.14 15.72 16.57
CA ALA A 142 8.04 15.16 15.79
C ALA A 142 8.11 13.62 15.67
N ILE A 143 9.27 13.01 15.89
CA ILE A 143 9.46 11.55 15.80
C ILE A 143 8.54 10.79 16.77
N PRO A 144 8.45 11.13 18.08
CA PRO A 144 7.54 10.44 18.99
C PRO A 144 6.07 10.54 18.58
N ILE A 145 5.66 11.66 17.98
CA ILE A 145 4.29 11.89 17.52
C ILE A 145 3.97 10.97 16.33
N ALA A 146 4.87 10.88 15.34
CA ALA A 146 4.71 9.98 14.21
C ALA A 146 4.71 8.50 14.65
N LEU A 147 5.56 8.13 15.62
CA LEU A 147 5.59 6.79 16.19
C LEU A 147 4.29 6.44 16.92
N GLU A 148 3.68 7.38 17.63
CA GLU A 148 2.40 7.17 18.31
C GLU A 148 1.27 6.90 17.29
N VAL A 149 1.27 7.57 16.15
CA VAL A 149 0.31 7.32 15.05
C VAL A 149 0.47 5.90 14.51
N LEU A 150 1.71 5.49 14.21
CA LEU A 150 2.03 4.15 13.71
C LEU A 150 1.69 3.06 14.74
N ARG A 151 1.95 3.33 16.03
CA ARG A 151 1.58 2.43 17.14
C ARG A 151 0.07 2.24 17.20
N ARG A 152 -0.71 3.33 17.17
CA ARG A 152 -2.19 3.28 17.19
C ARG A 152 -2.78 2.54 16.00
N LEU A 153 -2.23 2.75 14.80
CA LEU A 153 -2.61 1.97 13.62
C LEU A 153 -2.38 0.48 13.86
N GLY A 154 -1.20 0.13 14.36
CA GLY A 154 -0.86 -1.26 14.67
C GLY A 154 -1.66 -1.90 15.80
N GLU A 155 -2.31 -1.12 16.67
CA GLU A 155 -3.27 -1.62 17.66
C GLU A 155 -4.63 -2.00 17.06
N LEU A 156 -4.93 -1.51 15.85
CA LEU A 156 -6.14 -1.88 15.11
C LEU A 156 -5.97 -3.18 14.30
N GLU A 157 -4.73 -3.65 14.14
CA GLU A 157 -4.42 -4.90 13.45
C GLU A 157 -5.01 -6.11 14.20
N PRO A 158 -5.42 -7.16 13.46
CA PRO A 158 -6.02 -8.34 14.07
C PRO A 158 -5.03 -9.14 14.92
N LYS A 159 -5.56 -9.75 15.99
CA LYS A 159 -4.85 -10.72 16.83
C LYS A 159 -4.82 -12.10 16.20
N ALA A 160 -5.81 -12.44 15.39
CA ALA A 160 -5.82 -13.68 14.63
C ALA A 160 -4.58 -13.78 13.74
N ARG A 161 -4.14 -15.02 13.50
CA ARG A 161 -3.04 -15.32 12.58
C ARG A 161 -3.55 -16.19 11.42
N PRO A 162 -3.08 -15.96 10.19
CA PRO A 162 -3.35 -16.83 9.07
C PRO A 162 -2.97 -18.28 9.36
N GLY A 163 -3.88 -19.20 9.02
CA GLY A 163 -3.64 -20.64 9.09
C GLY A 163 -2.89 -21.18 7.87
N ARG A 164 -2.79 -20.39 6.80
CA ARG A 164 -2.00 -20.68 5.61
C ARG A 164 -1.29 -19.42 5.12
N TRP A 165 -0.01 -19.57 4.82
CA TRP A 165 0.81 -18.52 4.22
C TRP A 165 1.01 -18.77 2.73
N LEU A 166 0.91 -17.71 1.92
CA LEU A 166 1.09 -17.72 0.48
C LEU A 166 2.44 -17.12 0.09
N GLN A 167 2.91 -17.52 -1.09
CA GLN A 167 4.06 -16.95 -1.80
C GLN A 167 3.69 -16.59 -3.24
N ASP A 168 4.58 -15.88 -3.95
CA ASP A 168 4.41 -15.58 -5.37
C ASP A 168 4.27 -16.87 -6.19
N GLY A 169 3.28 -16.90 -7.09
CA GLY A 169 3.02 -18.04 -7.97
C GLY A 169 2.22 -19.17 -7.36
N ASP A 170 1.90 -19.13 -6.06
CA ASP A 170 1.02 -20.11 -5.44
C ASP A 170 -0.34 -20.16 -6.13
N LEU A 171 -0.95 -21.34 -6.16
CA LEU A 171 -2.31 -21.54 -6.63
C LEU A 171 -3.26 -21.67 -5.44
N ILE A 172 -4.39 -20.97 -5.51
CA ILE A 172 -5.45 -21.02 -4.51
C ILE A 172 -6.80 -21.30 -5.17
N THR A 173 -7.61 -22.17 -4.57
CA THR A 173 -8.98 -22.35 -5.00
C THR A 173 -9.85 -21.26 -4.40
N MET A 174 -10.60 -20.51 -5.22
CA MET A 174 -11.66 -19.59 -4.79
C MET A 174 -12.88 -19.81 -5.67
N GLY A 175 -14.05 -20.03 -5.06
CA GLY A 175 -15.22 -20.50 -5.76
C GLY A 175 -14.96 -21.87 -6.40
N ASP A 176 -15.21 -21.97 -7.70
CA ASP A 176 -14.90 -23.15 -8.52
C ASP A 176 -13.56 -23.04 -9.27
N GLY A 177 -12.92 -21.87 -9.24
CA GLY A 177 -11.72 -21.55 -10.00
C GLY A 177 -10.42 -21.76 -9.24
N THR A 178 -9.33 -21.90 -9.99
CA THR A 178 -7.96 -21.87 -9.46
C THR A 178 -7.31 -20.56 -9.83
N TRP A 179 -6.91 -19.78 -8.83
CA TRP A 179 -6.39 -18.44 -8.95
C TRP A 179 -4.90 -18.44 -8.64
N ARG A 180 -4.11 -17.74 -9.46
CA ARG A 180 -2.69 -17.52 -9.22
C ARG A 180 -2.51 -16.33 -8.30
N VAL A 181 -1.71 -16.52 -7.27
CA VAL A 181 -1.22 -15.47 -6.38
C VAL A 181 -0.06 -14.77 -7.07
N LEU A 182 -0.15 -13.45 -7.20
CA LEU A 182 0.93 -12.61 -7.71
C LEU A 182 1.40 -11.73 -6.55
N HIS A 183 2.62 -11.94 -6.08
CA HIS A 183 3.24 -11.02 -5.11
C HIS A 183 3.59 -9.72 -5.83
N THR A 184 2.91 -8.65 -5.44
CA THR A 184 3.02 -7.32 -6.03
C THR A 184 3.43 -6.33 -4.94
N PRO A 185 4.67 -6.44 -4.40
CA PRO A 185 5.15 -5.59 -3.33
C PRO A 185 5.29 -4.15 -3.80
N GLY A 186 5.12 -3.22 -2.87
CA GLY A 186 5.27 -1.80 -3.12
C GLY A 186 4.37 -0.98 -2.24
N HIS A 187 3.05 -1.07 -2.49
CA HIS A 187 2.05 -0.44 -1.64
C HIS A 187 2.12 -0.94 -0.19
N SER A 188 2.14 -2.28 -0.05
CA SER A 188 2.65 -2.99 1.12
C SER A 188 3.74 -3.95 0.66
N GLY A 189 4.69 -4.27 1.54
CA GLY A 189 5.71 -5.29 1.27
C GLY A 189 5.14 -6.70 1.04
N SER A 190 3.88 -6.93 1.41
CA SER A 190 3.22 -8.24 1.36
C SER A 190 1.98 -8.29 0.49
N GLN A 191 1.72 -7.23 -0.29
CA GLN A 191 0.56 -7.15 -1.15
C GLN A 191 0.52 -8.22 -2.23
N VAL A 192 -0.65 -8.82 -2.43
CA VAL A 192 -0.91 -9.75 -3.53
C VAL A 192 -2.05 -9.29 -4.42
N CYS A 193 -1.89 -9.48 -5.72
CA CYS A 193 -3.00 -9.58 -6.66
C CYS A 193 -3.40 -11.06 -6.82
N LEU A 194 -4.66 -11.32 -7.12
CA LEU A 194 -5.18 -12.66 -7.38
C LEU A 194 -5.71 -12.72 -8.81
N TYR A 195 -5.11 -13.56 -9.65
CA TYR A 195 -5.40 -13.60 -11.08
C TYR A 195 -6.01 -14.94 -11.50
N HIS A 196 -7.18 -14.88 -12.14
CA HIS A 196 -7.81 -16.03 -12.77
C HIS A 196 -7.49 -16.01 -14.27
N GLU A 197 -6.46 -16.76 -14.67
CA GLU A 197 -5.98 -16.81 -16.06
C GLU A 197 -7.09 -17.14 -17.07
N PRO A 198 -7.97 -18.14 -16.84
CA PRO A 198 -8.96 -18.51 -17.86
C PRO A 198 -9.96 -17.41 -18.20
N SER A 199 -10.30 -16.54 -17.24
CA SER A 199 -11.27 -15.45 -17.45
C SER A 199 -10.63 -14.07 -17.59
N GLY A 200 -9.31 -13.94 -17.37
CA GLY A 200 -8.63 -12.65 -17.35
C GLY A 200 -9.10 -11.71 -16.22
N ILE A 201 -9.64 -12.23 -15.12
CA ILE A 201 -10.10 -11.41 -13.99
C ILE A 201 -8.97 -11.29 -12.96
N MET A 202 -8.74 -10.09 -12.45
CA MET A 202 -7.74 -9.84 -11.40
C MET A 202 -8.35 -9.05 -10.24
N PHE A 203 -8.22 -9.57 -9.03
CA PHE A 203 -8.33 -8.73 -7.83
C PHE A 203 -7.01 -7.98 -7.68
N THR A 204 -7.05 -6.65 -7.87
CA THR A 204 -5.85 -5.81 -7.84
C THR A 204 -5.55 -5.27 -6.45
N ALA A 205 -6.49 -5.39 -5.50
CA ALA A 205 -6.36 -4.78 -4.18
C ALA A 205 -5.92 -3.31 -4.33
N ASP A 206 -4.92 -2.90 -3.56
CA ASP A 206 -4.34 -1.56 -3.61
C ASP A 206 -3.09 -1.50 -4.50
N HIS A 207 -2.89 -2.46 -5.39
CA HIS A 207 -1.82 -2.42 -6.38
C HIS A 207 -2.14 -1.49 -7.55
N VAL A 208 -3.38 -1.53 -8.02
CA VAL A 208 -3.85 -0.66 -9.11
C VAL A 208 -5.26 -0.20 -8.78
N LEU A 209 -5.40 1.11 -8.55
CA LEU A 209 -6.64 1.78 -8.21
C LEU A 209 -7.07 2.76 -9.34
N PRO A 210 -8.37 2.80 -9.70
CA PRO A 210 -8.84 3.55 -10.87
C PRO A 210 -8.72 5.07 -10.70
N GLN A 211 -9.08 5.61 -9.51
CA GLN A 211 -9.12 7.07 -9.31
C GLN A 211 -7.88 7.64 -8.63
N VAL A 212 -7.27 6.90 -7.71
CA VAL A 212 -6.12 7.36 -6.92
C VAL A 212 -4.87 6.54 -7.26
N SER A 213 -3.69 7.10 -7.02
CA SER A 213 -2.44 6.34 -7.09
C SER A 213 -2.17 5.69 -5.73
N SER A 214 -1.73 4.44 -5.75
CA SER A 214 -1.28 3.74 -4.55
C SER A 214 0.05 4.33 -4.06
N ASN A 215 0.12 4.63 -2.76
CA ASN A 215 1.36 5.06 -2.12
C ASN A 215 2.27 3.84 -1.89
N ALA A 216 3.57 3.94 -2.19
CA ALA A 216 4.53 2.87 -1.89
C ALA A 216 5.07 2.99 -0.46
N ILE A 217 4.31 2.52 0.52
CA ILE A 217 4.49 2.84 1.94
C ILE A 217 5.73 2.15 2.52
N ILE A 218 6.57 2.91 3.24
CA ILE A 218 7.74 2.35 3.90
C ILE A 218 7.30 1.52 5.12
N GLU A 219 7.51 0.22 5.01
CA GLU A 219 7.17 -0.78 6.01
C GLU A 219 8.41 -1.60 6.40
N PRO A 220 8.46 -2.13 7.63
CA PRO A 220 9.55 -3.02 8.03
C PRO A 220 9.56 -4.28 7.14
N PRO A 221 10.75 -4.77 6.77
CA PRO A 221 10.85 -6.03 6.04
C PRO A 221 10.34 -7.19 6.92
N PRO A 222 9.83 -8.28 6.31
CA PRO A 222 9.41 -9.45 7.06
C PRO A 222 10.55 -10.15 7.79
N VAL A 223 11.79 -9.97 7.30
CA VAL A 223 13.01 -10.48 7.93
C VAL A 223 13.71 -9.34 8.67
N PRO A 224 13.79 -9.38 10.01
CA PRO A 224 14.55 -8.39 10.78
C PRO A 224 15.99 -8.28 10.30
N GLY A 225 16.50 -7.05 10.21
CA GLY A 225 17.88 -6.79 9.75
C GLY A 225 18.08 -6.78 8.23
N ALA A 226 17.05 -7.03 7.42
CA ALA A 226 17.16 -6.97 5.94
C ALA A 226 17.29 -5.54 5.36
N GLY A 227 17.40 -4.52 6.21
CA GLY A 227 17.42 -3.11 5.82
C GLY A 227 16.04 -2.57 5.41
N ARG A 228 16.00 -1.27 5.06
CA ARG A 228 14.78 -0.61 4.59
C ARG A 228 14.43 -1.08 3.17
N PRO A 229 13.19 -1.56 2.91
CA PRO A 229 12.77 -1.91 1.55
C PRO A 229 12.76 -0.69 0.63
N ARG A 230 13.10 -0.92 -0.65
CA ARG A 230 12.99 0.08 -1.73
C ARG A 230 11.61 -0.03 -2.39
N THR A 231 10.59 0.43 -1.67
CA THR A 231 9.18 0.11 -1.93
C THR A 231 8.70 0.60 -3.29
N LEU A 232 9.06 1.82 -3.71
CA LEU A 232 8.65 2.31 -5.03
C LEU A 232 9.36 1.58 -6.18
N VAL A 233 10.63 1.19 -6.01
CA VAL A 233 11.34 0.36 -7.00
C VAL A 233 10.58 -0.96 -7.21
N GLN A 234 10.23 -1.62 -6.11
CA GLN A 234 9.42 -2.85 -6.12
C GLN A 234 8.04 -2.63 -6.76
N TYR A 235 7.37 -1.53 -6.42
CA TYR A 235 6.06 -1.17 -6.95
C TYR A 235 6.08 -0.99 -8.47
N LEU A 236 7.06 -0.24 -9.00
CA LEU A 236 7.19 0.01 -10.45
C LEU A 236 7.46 -1.28 -11.22
N ASP A 237 8.24 -2.20 -10.66
CA ASP A 237 8.46 -3.52 -11.27
C ASP A 237 7.20 -4.39 -11.22
N ALA A 238 6.48 -4.38 -10.10
CA ALA A 238 5.20 -5.06 -9.95
C ALA A 238 4.12 -4.50 -10.89
N LEU A 239 4.06 -3.18 -11.11
CA LEU A 239 3.18 -2.54 -12.08
C LEU A 239 3.46 -3.06 -13.50
N ARG A 240 4.73 -3.11 -13.91
CA ARG A 240 5.12 -3.65 -15.23
C ARG A 240 4.76 -5.13 -15.37
N ARG A 241 4.93 -5.93 -14.30
CA ARG A 241 4.56 -7.36 -14.29
C ARG A 241 3.07 -7.55 -14.53
N VAL A 242 2.20 -6.82 -13.82
CA VAL A 242 0.74 -6.98 -13.98
C VAL A 242 0.24 -6.43 -15.31
N ALA A 243 0.83 -5.34 -15.82
CA ALA A 243 0.48 -4.78 -17.13
C ALA A 243 0.85 -5.68 -18.31
N ALA A 244 1.71 -6.68 -18.11
CA ALA A 244 2.07 -7.66 -19.12
C ALA A 244 1.10 -8.86 -19.18
N LEU A 245 0.12 -8.93 -18.27
CA LEU A 245 -0.88 -10.00 -18.24
C LEU A 245 -2.14 -9.59 -19.00
N PRO A 246 -2.84 -10.54 -19.68
CA PRO A 246 -4.10 -10.26 -20.34
C PRO A 246 -5.23 -10.15 -19.30
N VAL A 247 -5.31 -9.01 -18.63
CA VAL A 247 -6.38 -8.66 -17.69
C VAL A 247 -7.51 -7.98 -18.45
N HIS A 248 -8.71 -8.54 -18.37
CA HIS A 248 -9.93 -8.02 -18.99
C HIS A 248 -10.83 -7.31 -18.00
N LEU A 249 -10.72 -7.65 -16.70
CA LEU A 249 -11.48 -7.05 -15.62
C LEU A 249 -10.63 -6.99 -14.36
N ALA A 250 -10.35 -5.77 -13.88
CA ALA A 250 -9.67 -5.49 -12.64
C ALA A 250 -10.67 -5.11 -11.54
N LEU A 251 -10.50 -5.72 -10.38
CA LEU A 251 -11.35 -5.60 -9.20
C LEU A 251 -10.52 -4.99 -8.06
N PRO A 252 -10.54 -3.66 -7.89
CA PRO A 252 -9.66 -2.94 -6.97
C PRO A 252 -10.12 -3.00 -5.52
N GLY A 253 -9.20 -2.73 -4.61
CA GLY A 253 -9.46 -2.54 -3.18
C GLY A 253 -10.28 -1.28 -2.90
N HIS A 254 -10.18 -0.26 -3.76
CA HIS A 254 -11.00 0.95 -3.68
C HIS A 254 -11.50 1.38 -5.07
N GLY A 255 -12.68 2.00 -5.09
CA GLY A 255 -13.29 2.50 -6.32
C GLY A 255 -14.00 1.42 -7.14
N ARG A 256 -14.35 1.76 -8.38
CA ARG A 256 -15.14 0.88 -9.26
C ARG A 256 -14.26 -0.12 -10.03
N PRO A 257 -14.74 -1.33 -10.32
CA PRO A 257 -14.16 -2.21 -11.34
C PRO A 257 -13.86 -1.50 -12.66
N PHE A 258 -12.81 -1.93 -13.35
CA PHE A 258 -12.37 -1.33 -14.62
C PHE A 258 -11.74 -2.37 -15.54
N THR A 259 -11.64 -2.09 -16.85
CA THR A 259 -11.22 -3.07 -17.86
C THR A 259 -9.84 -2.79 -18.46
N ASP A 260 -9.41 -1.53 -18.52
CA ASP A 260 -8.14 -1.15 -19.17
C ASP A 260 -6.99 -0.99 -18.15
N LEU A 261 -6.58 -2.12 -17.57
CA LEU A 261 -5.48 -2.15 -16.60
C LEU A 261 -4.15 -1.69 -17.22
N GLN A 262 -3.89 -2.08 -18.45
CA GLN A 262 -2.64 -1.72 -19.11
C GLN A 262 -2.54 -0.21 -19.29
N ALA A 263 -3.56 0.46 -19.84
CA ALA A 263 -3.52 1.92 -20.01
C ALA A 263 -3.37 2.65 -18.67
N LEU A 264 -4.09 2.19 -17.64
CA LEU A 264 -4.00 2.78 -16.31
C LEU A 264 -2.58 2.66 -15.73
N VAL A 265 -1.94 1.49 -15.87
CA VAL A 265 -0.54 1.33 -15.43
C VAL A 265 0.40 2.27 -16.19
N HIS A 266 0.22 2.44 -17.51
CA HIS A 266 1.04 3.37 -18.29
C HIS A 266 0.91 4.81 -17.78
N GLU A 267 -0.31 5.24 -17.46
CA GLU A 267 -0.57 6.54 -16.84
C GLU A 267 0.16 6.68 -15.50
N ARG A 268 0.06 5.67 -14.62
CA ARG A 268 0.74 5.68 -13.30
C ARG A 268 2.27 5.75 -13.44
N LEU A 269 2.86 4.98 -14.36
CA LEU A 269 4.30 5.03 -14.63
C LEU A 269 4.74 6.42 -15.13
N ALA A 270 3.93 7.06 -15.98
CA ALA A 270 4.20 8.41 -16.45
C ALA A 270 4.14 9.45 -15.32
N LEU A 271 3.14 9.35 -14.42
CA LEU A 271 3.02 10.22 -13.25
C LEU A 271 4.21 10.10 -12.29
N HIS A 272 4.70 8.88 -12.04
CA HIS A 272 5.93 8.69 -11.26
C HIS A 272 7.15 9.30 -11.99
N GLY A 273 7.23 9.18 -13.32
CA GLY A 273 8.29 9.81 -14.11
C GLY A 273 8.32 11.34 -13.93
N GLN A 274 7.15 11.98 -13.96
CA GLN A 274 7.03 13.42 -13.71
C GLN A 274 7.50 13.79 -12.29
N ARG A 275 7.16 12.97 -11.28
CA ARG A 275 7.59 13.19 -9.89
C ARG A 275 9.11 13.06 -9.70
N LEU A 276 9.73 12.07 -10.34
CA LEU A 276 11.19 11.91 -10.33
C LEU A 276 11.88 13.15 -10.89
N GLN A 277 11.36 13.68 -12.00
CA GLN A 277 11.89 14.89 -12.62
C GLN A 277 11.78 16.11 -11.69
N GLN A 278 10.62 16.32 -11.05
CA GLN A 278 10.42 17.42 -10.09
C GLN A 278 11.41 17.35 -8.91
N LEU A 279 11.63 16.15 -8.36
CA LEU A 279 12.57 15.94 -7.26
C LEU A 279 14.02 16.17 -7.68
N LEU A 280 14.40 15.68 -8.87
CA LEU A 280 15.75 15.89 -9.38
C LEU A 280 16.03 17.37 -9.65
N GLU A 281 15.09 18.10 -10.26
CA GLU A 281 15.20 19.55 -10.49
C GLU A 281 15.42 20.31 -9.18
N ARG A 282 14.72 19.91 -8.11
CA ARG A 282 14.94 20.49 -6.78
C ARG A 282 16.33 20.16 -6.24
N LEU A 283 16.80 18.93 -6.37
CA LEU A 283 18.11 18.49 -5.85
C LEU A 283 19.31 19.07 -6.61
N VAL A 284 19.12 19.51 -7.85
CA VAL A 284 20.14 20.27 -8.61
C VAL A 284 20.41 21.64 -7.97
N MET A 285 19.43 22.24 -7.29
CA MET A 285 19.60 23.53 -6.61
C MET A 285 20.35 23.41 -5.29
N GLY A 286 20.40 22.22 -4.71
CA GLY A 286 21.09 21.97 -3.44
C GLY A 286 20.68 20.64 -2.82
N PRO A 287 21.52 20.10 -1.92
CA PRO A 287 21.22 18.85 -1.24
C PRO A 287 20.04 19.04 -0.26
N ALA A 288 19.20 18.02 -0.10
CA ALA A 288 18.02 18.08 0.77
C ALA A 288 17.70 16.72 1.41
N THR A 289 17.07 16.74 2.57
CA THR A 289 16.53 15.57 3.26
C THR A 289 15.19 15.13 2.67
N VAL A 290 14.74 13.91 2.99
CA VAL A 290 13.40 13.43 2.62
C VAL A 290 12.32 14.36 3.18
N PHE A 291 12.47 14.81 4.42
CA PHE A 291 11.51 15.69 5.08
C PHE A 291 11.38 17.05 4.38
N GLU A 292 12.49 17.71 4.02
CA GLU A 292 12.46 19.00 3.33
C GLU A 292 11.82 18.90 1.93
N LEU A 293 12.08 17.80 1.22
CA LEU A 293 11.47 17.49 -0.08
C LEU A 293 9.96 17.19 0.08
N ALA A 294 9.57 16.46 1.12
CA ALA A 294 8.18 16.16 1.42
C ALA A 294 7.39 17.44 1.75
N GLN A 295 7.96 18.36 2.54
CA GLN A 295 7.32 19.65 2.82
C GLN A 295 7.14 20.51 1.57
N ALA A 296 8.09 20.46 0.63
CA ALA A 296 8.00 21.20 -0.62
C ALA A 296 6.94 20.64 -1.57
N LEU A 297 6.82 19.31 -1.68
CA LEU A 297 5.86 18.66 -2.59
C LEU A 297 4.46 18.52 -1.98
N PHE A 298 4.37 18.38 -0.66
CA PHE A 298 3.14 18.10 0.07
C PHE A 298 2.97 19.05 1.26
N PRO A 299 2.83 20.37 1.05
CA PRO A 299 2.79 21.36 2.13
C PRO A 299 1.60 21.16 3.10
N GLN A 300 0.56 20.44 2.67
CA GLN A 300 -0.61 20.13 3.49
C GLN A 300 -0.40 18.94 4.43
N ALA A 301 0.63 18.11 4.21
CA ALA A 301 0.94 16.94 5.03
C ALA A 301 1.66 17.36 6.33
N THR A 302 0.96 18.12 7.17
CA THR A 302 1.54 18.77 8.36
C THR A 302 1.64 17.85 9.59
N GLY A 303 1.05 16.66 9.56
CA GLY A 303 1.13 15.70 10.65
C GLY A 303 0.32 14.42 10.41
N GLY A 304 0.21 13.59 11.45
CA GLY A 304 -0.57 12.36 11.40
C GLY A 304 -0.08 11.34 10.36
N GLN A 305 -1.01 10.57 9.81
CA GLN A 305 -0.72 9.58 8.76
C GLN A 305 -0.27 10.25 7.45
N GLN A 306 -0.80 11.43 7.13
CA GLN A 306 -0.45 12.14 5.89
C GLN A 306 1.04 12.46 5.80
N LEU A 307 1.66 12.83 6.93
CA LEU A 307 3.11 13.06 6.99
C LEU A 307 3.89 11.78 6.67
N VAL A 308 3.52 10.64 7.26
CA VAL A 308 4.18 9.35 7.01
C VAL A 308 4.06 8.92 5.55
N LEU A 309 2.88 9.13 4.95
CA LEU A 309 2.62 8.85 3.54
C LEU A 309 3.46 9.76 2.62
N ALA A 310 3.57 11.05 2.95
CA ALA A 310 4.39 12.00 2.19
C ALA A 310 5.89 11.66 2.28
N LEU A 311 6.38 11.28 3.47
CA LEU A 311 7.76 10.82 3.66
C LEU A 311 8.04 9.53 2.88
N SER A 312 7.12 8.57 2.89
CA SER A 312 7.24 7.32 2.13
C SER A 312 7.30 7.56 0.62
N GLU A 313 6.40 8.40 0.12
CA GLU A 313 6.33 8.79 -1.29
C GLU A 313 7.67 9.38 -1.76
N VAL A 314 8.21 10.36 -1.02
CA VAL A 314 9.50 10.99 -1.37
C VAL A 314 10.65 10.01 -1.24
N GLN A 315 10.72 9.22 -0.15
CA GLN A 315 11.77 8.21 0.04
C GLN A 315 11.81 7.20 -1.12
N GLY A 316 10.64 6.72 -1.55
CA GLY A 316 10.55 5.79 -2.67
C GLY A 316 11.05 6.39 -3.98
N HIS A 317 10.73 7.64 -4.28
CA HIS A 317 11.23 8.31 -5.48
C HIS A 317 12.74 8.54 -5.44
N LEU A 318 13.30 8.86 -4.26
CA LEU A 318 14.74 8.97 -4.08
C LEU A 318 15.45 7.63 -4.27
N ASP A 319 14.85 6.52 -3.81
CA ASP A 319 15.38 5.17 -4.07
C ASP A 319 15.41 4.87 -5.58
N VAL A 320 14.39 5.29 -6.34
CA VAL A 320 14.38 5.12 -7.80
C VAL A 320 15.47 5.98 -8.45
N LEU A 321 15.62 7.25 -8.06
CA LEU A 321 16.69 8.12 -8.57
C LEU A 321 18.08 7.60 -8.22
N GLU A 322 18.27 7.02 -7.04
CA GLU A 322 19.52 6.40 -6.62
C GLU A 322 19.80 5.14 -7.45
N ALA A 323 18.79 4.30 -7.70
CA ALA A 323 18.91 3.14 -8.58
C ALA A 323 19.27 3.51 -10.03
N MET A 324 18.87 4.71 -10.47
CA MET A 324 19.21 5.29 -11.77
C MET A 324 20.54 6.08 -11.75
N GLU A 325 21.29 6.02 -10.65
CA GLU A 325 22.55 6.75 -10.46
C GLU A 325 22.43 8.27 -10.70
N GLN A 326 21.27 8.86 -10.39
CA GLN A 326 21.03 10.31 -10.53
C GLN A 326 21.32 11.05 -9.22
N VAL A 327 21.13 10.39 -8.08
CA VAL A 327 21.37 10.96 -6.75
C VAL A 327 22.29 10.04 -5.93
N ARG A 328 22.76 10.54 -4.79
CA ARG A 328 23.46 9.75 -3.78
C ARG A 328 23.03 10.20 -2.38
N PRO A 329 22.86 9.27 -1.42
CA PRO A 329 22.68 9.59 -0.02
C PRO A 329 24.02 9.94 0.65
N GLU A 330 24.03 10.97 1.48
CA GLU A 330 25.14 11.43 2.31
C GLU A 330 24.62 11.58 3.75
N PRO A 331 25.14 10.81 4.75
CA PRO A 331 24.77 11.02 6.14
C PRO A 331 25.13 12.44 6.58
N VAL A 332 24.24 13.12 7.30
CA VAL A 332 24.58 14.40 7.93
C VAL A 332 25.70 14.15 8.95
N GLY A 333 26.82 14.84 8.80
CA GLY A 333 27.86 14.86 9.82
C GLY A 333 27.29 15.41 11.12
N CYS A 334 27.45 14.68 12.21
CA CYS A 334 27.31 15.25 13.55
C CYS A 334 28.50 16.20 13.75
N ASP A 335 28.25 17.51 13.91
CA ASP A 335 29.28 18.40 14.44
C ASP A 335 29.66 17.88 15.83
N PRO A 336 30.94 17.60 16.13
CA PRO A 336 31.36 17.16 17.46
C PRO A 336 31.08 18.28 18.47
N GLY A 337 29.96 18.18 19.19
CA GLY A 337 29.51 19.18 20.17
C GLY A 337 28.05 19.59 20.08
N ALA A 338 27.31 19.17 19.05
CA ALA A 338 25.86 19.38 18.98
C ALA A 338 25.11 18.48 19.99
N ILE A 339 24.14 19.05 20.70
CA ILE A 339 23.29 18.34 21.66
C ILE A 339 22.55 17.20 20.93
N GLY A 340 22.85 15.94 21.28
CA GLY A 340 22.21 14.74 20.69
C GLY A 340 23.15 13.80 19.93
N CYS A 341 24.43 14.16 19.73
CA CYS A 341 25.43 13.26 19.15
C CYS A 341 26.06 12.38 20.25
N ASP A 342 25.37 11.32 20.66
CA ASP A 342 25.93 10.30 21.55
C ASP A 342 26.76 9.28 20.74
N THR A 343 28.03 9.10 21.13
CA THR A 343 28.95 8.11 20.55
C THR A 343 29.13 6.87 21.45
N GLY A 344 28.20 6.62 22.37
CA GLY A 344 28.20 5.46 23.26
C GLY A 344 28.13 4.12 22.52
N ALA A 345 28.89 3.14 23.02
CA ALA A 345 29.05 1.81 22.43
C ALA A 345 27.72 1.03 22.37
N GLY A 346 27.35 0.68 21.15
CA GLY A 346 26.05 0.19 20.67
C GLY A 346 25.92 0.75 19.25
N GLU A 347 25.21 0.09 18.32
CA GLU A 347 25.12 0.56 16.92
C GLU A 347 24.95 2.09 16.83
N PRO A 348 25.72 2.79 15.97
CA PRO A 348 25.71 4.25 15.94
C PRO A 348 24.28 4.75 15.74
N PRO A 349 23.84 5.79 16.48
CA PRO A 349 22.47 6.28 16.35
C PRO A 349 22.20 6.67 14.91
N ALA A 350 21.02 6.28 14.40
CA ALA A 350 20.55 6.67 13.08
C ALA A 350 20.69 8.19 12.92
N ARG A 351 21.21 8.63 11.77
CA ARG A 351 21.41 10.04 11.45
C ARG A 351 20.56 10.42 10.26
N ALA A 352 20.15 11.68 10.20
CA ALA A 352 19.50 12.22 9.01
C ALA A 352 20.37 11.98 7.76
N ILE A 353 19.71 11.64 6.66
CA ILE A 353 20.33 11.43 5.36
C ILE A 353 19.96 12.60 4.45
N VAL A 354 20.96 13.19 3.82
CA VAL A 354 20.77 14.21 2.78
C VAL A 354 21.01 13.57 1.43
N TYR A 355 20.18 13.90 0.45
CA TYR A 355 20.35 13.46 -0.92
C TYR A 355 20.97 14.58 -1.74
N ARG A 356 21.90 14.22 -2.63
CA ARG A 356 22.55 15.15 -3.56
C ARG A 356 22.45 14.63 -4.97
N ALA A 357 22.14 15.52 -5.93
CA ALA A 357 22.25 15.20 -7.35
C ALA A 357 23.73 14.92 -7.72
N ARG A 358 23.97 13.90 -8.55
CA ARG A 358 25.31 13.63 -9.08
C ARG A 358 25.67 14.66 -10.16
N GLU A 359 26.96 14.97 -10.33
CA GLU A 359 27.42 15.96 -11.32
C GLU A 359 27.03 15.61 -12.76
N ALA A 360 26.93 14.32 -13.07
CA ALA A 360 26.48 13.79 -14.34
C ALA A 360 24.96 13.56 -14.44
N ALA A 361 24.17 14.04 -13.46
CA ALA A 361 22.73 13.87 -13.49
C ALA A 361 22.14 14.47 -14.78
N SER A 362 21.45 13.63 -15.55
CA SER A 362 20.90 14.01 -16.84
C SER A 362 19.67 14.90 -16.62
N ARG A 363 19.46 15.91 -17.48
CA ARG A 363 18.29 16.81 -17.41
C ARG A 363 16.93 16.14 -17.70
N GLY A 364 16.89 14.82 -17.92
CA GLY A 364 15.65 14.09 -18.14
C GLY A 364 15.68 12.70 -17.50
N VAL A 365 14.83 12.49 -16.50
CA VAL A 365 14.57 11.16 -15.92
C VAL A 365 13.18 10.71 -16.33
N GLY A 366 13.08 9.51 -16.91
CA GLY A 366 11.82 8.92 -17.32
C GLY A 366 11.75 7.45 -16.93
N ILE A 367 10.58 7.03 -16.46
CA ILE A 367 10.28 5.62 -16.23
C ILE A 367 9.83 5.03 -17.56
N ARG A 368 10.59 4.07 -18.11
CA ARG A 368 10.17 3.37 -19.33
C ARG A 368 8.88 2.60 -19.08
N ALA A 369 7.89 2.86 -19.93
CA ALA A 369 6.68 2.04 -20.04
C ALA A 369 7.05 0.61 -20.49
N PRO A 370 6.26 -0.41 -20.08
CA PRO A 370 6.42 -1.76 -20.62
C PRO A 370 6.22 -1.74 -22.14
N GLN A 371 7.05 -2.48 -22.88
CA GLN A 371 6.91 -2.59 -24.33
C GLN A 371 5.70 -3.47 -24.64
N ASN A 372 4.81 -3.01 -25.54
CA ASN A 372 3.78 -3.86 -26.13
C ASN A 372 4.48 -5.02 -26.87
N LYS A 373 4.25 -6.26 -26.44
CA LYS A 373 4.63 -7.46 -27.19
C LYS A 373 3.47 -7.94 -28.03
#